data_AF-A0A352V2P6-F1
#
_entry.id   AF-A0A352V2P6-F1
#
_cell.length_a   1.000
_cell.length_b   1.000
_cell.length_c   1.000
_cell.angle_alpha   90.00
_cell.angle_beta   90.00
_cell.angle_gamma   90.00
#
_symmetry.space_group_name_H-M   'P 1'
#
loop_
_entity.id
_entity.type
_entity.pdbx_description
1 polymer ?
#
loop_
_entity_poly.entity_id
_entity_poly.type
_entity_poly.pdbx_seq_one_letter_code
_entity_poly.pdbx_strand_id
1 'polypeptide(L)'
;MGEFVMKFDFSAAEIERCKAAMGKTAPREALALIASSRVAVELSSDGRDVYLDQLDGMPVRDRGHKMSISGAWPLFRAGMIDVDCKVTDAGQQLINAVDGDAE
;
A
#
# COMPACT_ATOMS: atom_id res chain seq x y z
N MET A 1 -9.94 -14.33 -22.02
CA MET A 1 -9.80 -14.18 -20.56
C MET A 1 -10.27 -12.78 -20.24
N GLY A 2 -11.36 -12.64 -19.48
CA GLY A 2 -11.96 -11.34 -19.19
C GLY A 2 -11.13 -10.59 -18.17
N GLU A 3 -10.72 -9.38 -18.50
CA GLU A 3 -10.09 -8.43 -17.59
C GLU A 3 -11.14 -8.04 -16.54
N PHE A 4 -11.03 -8.57 -15.32
CA PHE A 4 -11.83 -8.13 -14.17
C PHE A 4 -11.30 -6.76 -13.73
N VAL A 5 -11.70 -5.71 -14.45
CA VAL A 5 -11.47 -4.34 -14.00
C VAL A 5 -12.44 -4.09 -12.86
N MET A 6 -12.00 -4.29 -11.61
CA MET A 6 -12.72 -3.80 -10.44
C MET A 6 -12.77 -2.26 -10.54
N LYS A 7 -13.85 -1.72 -11.12
CA LYS A 7 -14.18 -0.30 -11.02
C LYS A 7 -14.69 -0.05 -9.61
N PHE A 8 -13.77 0.30 -8.74
CA PHE A 8 -14.13 0.88 -7.47
C PHE A 8 -14.57 2.34 -7.73
N ASP A 9 -15.86 2.63 -7.54
CA ASP A 9 -16.38 3.99 -7.57
C ASP A 9 -16.08 4.65 -6.22
N PHE A 10 -15.24 5.68 -6.23
CA PHE A 10 -14.81 6.37 -5.02
C PHE A 10 -15.37 7.77 -4.94
N SER A 11 -15.68 8.18 -3.72
CA SER A 11 -16.11 9.54 -3.45
C SER A 11 -14.97 10.54 -3.66
N ALA A 12 -15.33 11.79 -3.96
CA ALA A 12 -14.37 12.89 -4.02
C ALA A 12 -13.58 13.04 -2.70
N ALA A 13 -14.22 12.76 -1.56
CA ALA A 13 -13.59 12.78 -0.24
C ALA A 13 -12.52 11.68 -0.07
N GLU A 14 -12.70 10.51 -0.68
CA GLU A 14 -11.67 9.47 -0.71
C GLU A 14 -10.49 9.89 -1.60
N ILE A 15 -10.75 10.48 -2.75
CA ILE A 15 -9.67 10.96 -3.64
C ILE A 15 -8.83 12.04 -2.94
N GLU A 16 -9.45 13.00 -2.26
CA GLU A 16 -8.73 14.06 -1.55
C GLU A 16 -7.94 13.52 -0.36
N ARG A 17 -8.46 12.55 0.40
CA ARG A 17 -7.71 11.85 1.45
C ARG A 17 -6.49 11.13 0.89
N CYS A 18 -6.63 10.49 -0.26
CA CYS A 18 -5.52 9.81 -0.95
C CYS A 18 -4.43 10.82 -1.31
N LYS A 19 -4.75 11.91 -2.00
CA LYS A 19 -3.78 12.96 -2.37
C LYS A 19 -3.08 13.56 -1.15
N ALA A 20 -3.83 13.91 -0.11
CA ALA A 20 -3.27 14.50 1.11
C ALA A 20 -2.34 13.54 1.85
N ALA A 21 -2.62 12.24 1.80
CA ALA A 21 -1.75 11.23 2.39
C ALA A 21 -0.48 11.02 1.56
N MET A 22 -0.58 10.97 0.23
CA MET A 22 0.57 10.82 -0.69
C MET A 22 1.64 11.92 -0.54
N GLY A 23 1.27 13.09 -0.02
CA GLY A 23 2.21 14.18 0.29
C GLY A 23 3.03 14.00 1.57
N LYS A 24 2.84 12.91 2.33
CA LYS A 24 3.51 12.66 3.62
C LYS A 24 4.68 11.67 3.46
N THR A 25 5.60 11.67 4.43
CA THR A 25 6.72 10.70 4.48
C THR A 25 6.24 9.27 4.77
N ALA A 26 5.22 9.09 5.61
CA ALA A 26 4.69 7.78 6.01
C ALA A 26 4.30 6.84 4.84
N PRO A 27 3.63 7.30 3.76
CA PRO A 27 3.41 6.47 2.57
C PRO A 27 4.70 5.93 1.93
N ARG A 28 5.81 6.69 1.95
CA ARG A 28 7.07 6.22 1.36
C ARG A 28 7.65 5.07 2.16
N GLU A 29 7.67 5.21 3.48
CA GLU A 29 8.14 4.15 4.39
C GLU A 29 7.27 2.90 4.28
N ALA A 30 5.96 3.07 4.16
CA ALA A 30 5.04 1.95 3.93
C ALA A 30 5.35 1.25 2.60
N LEU A 31 5.63 1.99 1.52
CA LEU A 31 5.96 1.40 0.21
C LEU A 31 7.28 0.62 0.26
N ALA A 32 8.33 1.20 0.86
CA ALA A 32 9.62 0.54 1.03
C ALA A 32 9.52 -0.71 1.91
N LEU A 33 8.72 -0.65 2.98
CA LEU A 33 8.46 -1.80 3.84
C LEU A 33 7.84 -2.96 3.04
N ILE A 34 6.82 -2.67 2.23
CA ILE A 34 6.14 -3.69 1.39
C ILE A 34 7.10 -4.24 0.32
N ALA A 35 7.92 -3.40 -0.30
CA ALA A 35 8.93 -3.83 -1.27
C ALA A 35 10.00 -4.77 -0.68
N SER A 36 10.31 -4.63 0.62
CA SER A 36 11.37 -5.43 1.28
C SER A 36 11.12 -6.94 1.29
N SER A 37 9.91 -7.40 0.94
CA SER A 37 9.47 -8.80 1.05
C SER A 37 9.51 -9.39 2.46
N ARG A 38 9.84 -8.58 3.48
CA ARG A 38 9.80 -8.96 4.89
C ARG A 38 8.39 -8.93 5.44
N VAL A 39 7.48 -8.18 4.81
CA VAL A 39 6.08 -8.12 5.22
C VAL A 39 5.19 -8.82 4.21
N ALA A 40 4.18 -9.53 4.73
CA ALA A 40 3.01 -9.90 3.95
C ALA A 40 1.89 -8.94 4.32
N VAL A 41 1.25 -8.33 3.34
CA VAL A 41 0.13 -7.42 3.55
C VAL A 41 -1.12 -7.95 2.86
N GLU A 42 -2.27 -7.57 3.39
CA GLU A 42 -3.58 -7.98 2.87
C GLU A 42 -4.44 -6.75 2.62
N LEU A 43 -5.16 -6.77 1.51
CA LEU A 43 -6.17 -5.78 1.19
C LEU A 43 -7.49 -6.15 1.87
N SER A 44 -8.17 -5.17 2.46
CA SER A 44 -9.53 -5.36 2.93
C SER A 44 -10.45 -5.83 1.81
N SER A 45 -11.50 -6.58 2.16
CA SER A 45 -12.43 -7.13 1.17
C SER A 45 -13.13 -6.06 0.31
N ASP A 46 -13.18 -4.82 0.79
CA ASP A 46 -13.74 -3.66 0.09
C ASP A 46 -12.67 -2.78 -0.60
N GLY A 47 -11.38 -3.17 -0.55
CA GLY A 47 -10.28 -2.47 -1.21
C GLY A 47 -9.90 -1.12 -0.60
N ARG A 48 -10.29 -0.88 0.66
CA ARG A 48 -10.17 0.42 1.34
C ARG A 48 -9.09 0.48 2.40
N ASP A 49 -8.56 -0.65 2.83
CA ASP A 49 -7.49 -0.69 3.83
C ASP A 49 -6.44 -1.71 3.43
N VAL A 50 -5.20 -1.44 3.80
CA VAL A 50 -4.07 -2.36 3.65
C VAL A 50 -3.58 -2.70 5.05
N TYR A 51 -3.62 -3.99 5.37
CA TYR A 51 -3.26 -4.52 6.67
C TYR A 51 -1.96 -5.29 6.62
N LEU A 52 -1.16 -5.17 7.67
CA LEU A 52 -0.02 -6.03 7.91
C LEU A 52 -0.53 -7.39 8.38
N ASP A 53 -0.27 -8.43 7.59
CA ASP A 53 -0.61 -9.80 7.95
C ASP A 53 0.56 -10.48 8.68
N GLN A 54 1.77 -10.38 8.12
CA GLN A 54 2.98 -10.98 8.66
C GLN A 54 4.19 -10.06 8.54
N LEU A 55 5.15 -10.22 9.46
CA LEU A 55 6.47 -9.61 9.45
C LEU A 55 7.51 -10.71 9.72
N ASP A 56 8.50 -10.85 8.83
CA ASP A 56 9.53 -11.89 8.87
C ASP A 56 8.94 -13.31 9.05
N GLY A 57 7.80 -13.56 8.40
CA GLY A 57 7.06 -14.84 8.47
C GLY A 57 6.26 -15.05 9.76
N MET A 58 6.23 -14.07 10.67
CA MET A 58 5.45 -14.13 11.91
C MET A 58 4.16 -13.32 11.79
N PRO A 59 3.01 -13.86 12.22
CA PRO A 59 1.75 -13.13 12.19
C PRO A 59 1.81 -11.91 13.13
N VAL A 60 1.46 -10.74 12.61
CA VAL A 60 1.39 -9.50 13.40
C VAL A 60 -0.08 -9.20 13.69
N ARG A 61 -0.41 -9.11 14.98
CA ARG A 61 -1.76 -8.81 15.47
C ARG A 61 -1.68 -7.86 16.66
N ASP A 62 -2.51 -6.84 16.68
CA ASP A 62 -2.76 -6.02 17.87
C ASP A 62 -4.09 -6.46 18.48
N ARG A 63 -4.06 -7.01 19.70
CA ARG A 63 -5.26 -7.51 20.41
C ARG A 63 -6.12 -8.47 19.59
N GLY A 64 -5.49 -9.29 18.73
CA GLY A 64 -6.19 -10.25 17.85
C GLY A 64 -6.67 -9.65 16.52
N HIS A 65 -6.46 -8.36 16.29
CA HIS A 65 -6.82 -7.67 15.04
C HIS A 65 -5.61 -7.46 14.14
N LYS A 66 -5.82 -7.46 12.83
CA LYS A 66 -4.78 -7.07 11.86
C LYS A 66 -4.46 -5.59 12.03
N MET A 67 -3.19 -5.23 11.88
CA MET A 67 -2.75 -3.85 12.02
C MET A 67 -2.82 -3.15 10.67
N SER A 68 -3.46 -1.98 10.58
CA SER A 68 -3.42 -1.18 9.36
C SER A 68 -2.01 -0.60 9.17
N ILE A 69 -1.48 -0.64 7.96
CA ILE A 69 -0.23 0.06 7.65
C ILE A 69 -0.60 1.51 7.30
N SER A 70 -0.20 2.42 8.17
CA SER A 70 -0.42 3.86 7.96
C SER A 70 0.20 4.29 6.65
N GLY A 71 -0.58 4.93 5.77
CA GLY A 71 -0.10 5.39 4.47
C GLY A 71 -0.01 4.31 3.38
N ALA A 72 -0.38 3.05 3.64
CA ALA A 72 -0.40 2.01 2.60
C ALA A 72 -1.65 2.05 1.71
N TRP A 73 -2.80 2.44 2.25
CA TRP A 73 -4.01 2.64 1.43
C TRP A 73 -3.80 3.60 0.25
N PRO A 74 -3.25 4.82 0.44
CA PRO A 74 -2.95 5.74 -0.66
C PRO A 74 -2.07 5.12 -1.76
N LEU A 75 -1.12 4.26 -1.41
CA LEU A 75 -0.24 3.59 -2.37
C LEU A 75 -1.00 2.61 -3.26
N PHE A 76 -1.87 1.78 -2.67
CA PHE A 76 -2.76 0.89 -3.42
C PHE A 76 -3.65 1.71 -4.38
N ARG A 77 -4.20 2.82 -3.90
CA ARG A 77 -5.08 3.70 -4.68
C ARG A 77 -4.36 4.44 -5.80
N ALA A 78 -3.07 4.71 -5.63
CA ALA A 78 -2.20 5.28 -6.65
C ALA A 78 -1.65 4.24 -7.65
N GLY A 79 -2.01 2.96 -7.50
CA GLY A 79 -1.53 1.87 -8.37
C GLY A 79 -0.06 1.51 -8.14
N MET A 80 0.50 1.88 -6.98
CA MET A 80 1.87 1.53 -6.58
C MET A 80 1.94 0.15 -5.91
N ILE A 81 0.78 -0.36 -5.46
CA ILE A 81 0.58 -1.71 -4.95
C ILE A 81 -0.60 -2.31 -5.73
N ASP A 82 -0.48 -3.55 -6.19
CA ASP A 82 -1.55 -4.25 -6.89
C ASP A 82 -2.52 -4.97 -5.94
N VAL A 83 -3.52 -5.65 -6.52
CA VAL A 83 -4.53 -6.43 -5.77
C VAL A 83 -3.94 -7.65 -5.05
N ASP A 84 -2.81 -8.16 -5.53
CA ASP A 84 -2.03 -9.23 -4.88
C ASP A 84 -1.12 -8.67 -3.78
N CYS A 85 -1.26 -7.38 -3.46
CA CYS A 85 -0.48 -6.69 -2.44
C CYS A 85 1.04 -6.65 -2.74
N LYS A 86 1.40 -6.69 -4.03
CA LYS A 86 2.78 -6.55 -4.50
C LYS A 86 3.04 -5.14 -5.00
N VAL A 87 4.27 -4.68 -4.85
CA VAL A 87 4.71 -3.40 -5.40
C VAL A 87 4.75 -3.49 -6.93
N THR A 88 4.15 -2.51 -7.61
CA THR A 88 4.16 -2.41 -9.08
C THR A 88 5.42 -1.70 -9.56
N ASP A 89 5.67 -1.73 -10.88
CA ASP A 89 6.80 -0.99 -11.48
C ASP A 89 6.77 0.52 -11.13
N ALA A 90 5.57 1.12 -11.07
CA ALA A 90 5.40 2.52 -10.67
C ALA A 90 5.79 2.76 -9.20
N GLY A 91 5.43 1.83 -8.31
CA GLY A 91 5.87 1.87 -6.92
C GLY A 91 7.38 1.70 -6.79
N GLN A 92 7.98 0.79 -7.56
CA GLN A 92 9.42 0.57 -7.55
C GLN A 92 10.21 1.78 -8.05
N GLN A 93 9.71 2.47 -9.09
CA GLN A 93 10.30 3.73 -9.56
C GLN A 93 10.28 4.81 -8.49
N LEU A 94 9.21 4.92 -7.70
CA LEU A 94 9.12 5.89 -6.60
C LEU A 94 10.14 5.58 -5.50
N ILE A 95 10.33 4.31 -5.14
CA ILE A 95 11.38 3.90 -4.18
C ILE A 95 12.76 4.32 -4.69
N ASN A 96 13.07 3.94 -5.93
CA ASN A 96 14.39 4.19 -6.52
C ASN A 96 14.69 5.69 -6.71
N ALA A 97 13.67 6.49 -7.04
CA ALA A 97 13.83 7.95 -7.16
C ALA A 97 14.13 8.62 -5.82
N VAL A 98 13.62 8.07 -4.71
CA VAL A 98 13.85 8.62 -3.37
C VAL A 98 15.20 8.17 -2.81
N ASP A 99 15.61 6.92 -3.05
CA ASP A 99 16.94 6.44 -2.66
C ASP A 99 18.05 7.06 -3.51
N GLY A 100 17.77 7.41 -4.78
CA GLY A 100 18.72 8.11 -5.67
C GLY A 100 18.90 9.61 -5.39
N ASP A 101 18.00 10.23 -4.61
CA ASP A 101 18.13 11.64 -4.15
C ASP A 101 18.94 11.75 -2.84
N ALA A 102 19.46 10.64 -2.32
CA ALA A 102 20.32 10.60 -1.13
C ALA A 102 21.83 10.69 -1.44
N GLU A 103 22.22 10.89 -2.70
CA GLU A 103 23.61 11.14 -3.14
C GLU A 103 23.89 12.60 -3.52
#